data_AF-A0A968XL80-F1
#
_entry.id   AF-A0A968XL80-F1
#
_cell.length_a   1.000
_cell.length_b   1.000
_cell.length_c   1.000
_cell.angle_alpha   90.00
_cell.angle_beta   90.00
_cell.angle_gamma   90.00
#
_symmetry.space_group_name_H-M   'P 1'
#
loop_
_entity.id
_entity.type
_entity.pdbx_description
1 polymer ?
#
loop_
_entity_poly.entity_id
_entity_poly.type
_entity_poly.pdbx_seq_one_letter_code
_entity_poly.pdbx_strand_id
1 'polypeptide(L)'
;MGGQREHFSNDLSESRFYTLDILPPDASKGHGLANLAQINGFSAENVMAMGDNFNDLEMLEYAGTSVVMGNAAPELLETEGYETTLSNDENGVALAIERFIL
;
A
#
# COMPACT_ATOMS: atom_id res chain seq x y z
N MET A 1 27.69 -47.74 2.85
CA MET A 1 27.82 -46.72 3.91
C MET A 1 27.91 -45.36 3.22
N GLY A 2 26.88 -44.54 3.40
CA GLY A 2 26.68 -43.28 2.67
C GLY A 2 27.58 -42.17 3.18
N GLY A 3 28.18 -41.42 2.25
CA GLY A 3 28.66 -40.07 2.48
C GLY A 3 27.57 -39.10 2.03
N GLN A 4 27.01 -38.34 2.98
CA GLN A 4 26.04 -37.28 2.70
C GLN A 4 26.67 -36.26 1.75
N ARG A 5 25.99 -35.98 0.64
CA ARG A 5 26.26 -34.80 -0.17
C ARG A 5 25.62 -33.64 0.57
N GLU A 6 26.43 -32.73 1.10
CA GLU A 6 25.90 -31.46 1.60
C GLU A 6 25.38 -30.67 0.40
N HIS A 7 24.06 -30.56 0.34
CA HIS A 7 23.38 -29.63 -0.53
C HIS A 7 23.60 -28.23 0.04
N PHE A 8 24.53 -27.47 -0.54
CA PHE A 8 24.53 -26.03 -0.36
C PHE A 8 23.25 -25.49 -1.01
N SER A 9 22.22 -25.25 -0.18
CA SER A 9 21.08 -24.45 -0.57
C SER A 9 21.60 -23.07 -0.93
N ASN A 10 21.39 -22.66 -2.18
CA ASN A 10 21.55 -21.28 -2.60
C ASN A 10 20.46 -20.47 -1.89
N ASP A 11 20.71 -20.12 -0.62
CA ASP A 11 19.97 -19.09 0.09
C ASP A 11 20.43 -17.75 -0.50
N LEU A 12 19.96 -17.48 -1.72
CA LEU A 12 20.00 -16.15 -2.30
C LEU A 12 18.97 -15.32 -1.53
N SER A 13 19.36 -14.99 -0.30
CA SER A 13 18.62 -14.15 0.62
C SER A 13 18.07 -12.96 -0.15
N GLU A 14 16.75 -12.80 -0.10
CA GLU A 14 16.02 -11.70 -0.72
C GLU A 14 16.78 -10.38 -0.54
N SER A 15 17.22 -9.78 -1.63
CA SER A 15 17.82 -8.46 -1.59
C SER A 15 16.74 -7.47 -1.20
N ARG A 16 16.63 -7.12 0.09
CA ARG A 16 15.82 -5.99 0.52
C ARG A 16 16.40 -4.73 -0.08
N PHE A 17 15.74 -4.21 -1.10
CA PHE A 17 16.05 -2.92 -1.67
C PHE A 17 15.65 -1.84 -0.67
N TYR A 18 16.61 -1.06 -0.22
CA TYR A 18 16.36 0.12 0.58
C TYR A 18 16.26 1.32 -0.36
N THR A 19 15.14 2.03 -0.30
CA THR A 19 14.93 3.28 -1.02
C THR A 19 15.04 4.44 -0.03
N LEU A 20 15.73 5.51 -0.44
CA LEU A 20 15.77 6.77 0.28
C LEU A 20 15.25 7.86 -0.66
N ASP A 21 14.10 8.43 -0.31
CA ASP A 21 13.51 9.55 -1.02
C ASP A 21 13.84 10.85 -0.29
N ILE A 22 14.41 11.82 -1.01
CA ILE A 22 14.64 13.18 -0.50
C ILE A 22 13.68 14.10 -1.24
N LEU A 23 12.67 14.57 -0.52
CA LEU A 23 11.59 15.38 -1.06
C LEU A 23 11.52 16.73 -0.33
N PRO A 24 10.91 17.77 -0.94
CA PRO A 24 10.50 18.96 -0.20
C PRO A 24 9.64 18.60 1.02
N PRO A 25 9.67 19.41 2.11
CA PRO A 25 8.95 19.09 3.35
C PRO A 25 7.44 18.89 3.20
N ASP A 26 6.84 19.45 2.16
CA ASP A 26 5.42 19.44 1.83
C ASP A 26 5.04 18.41 0.73
N ALA A 27 6.01 17.66 0.23
CA ALA A 27 5.79 16.71 -0.86
C ALA A 27 5.47 15.31 -0.32
N SER A 28 4.19 14.93 -0.41
CA SER A 28 3.71 13.57 -0.13
C SER A 28 2.55 13.18 -1.05
N LYS A 29 2.20 11.89 -1.09
CA LYS A 29 1.01 11.41 -1.81
C LYS A 29 -0.27 12.01 -1.22
N GLY A 30 -0.34 12.18 0.11
CA GLY A 30 -1.47 12.78 0.80
C GLY A 30 -1.70 14.23 0.41
N HIS A 31 -0.66 15.06 0.41
CA HIS A 31 -0.75 16.46 -0.05
C HIS A 31 -1.16 16.54 -1.52
N GLY A 32 -0.61 15.67 -2.37
CA GLY A 32 -0.99 15.59 -3.78
C GLY A 32 -2.46 15.23 -3.98
N LEU A 33 -2.96 14.23 -3.26
CA LEU A 33 -4.35 13.79 -3.31
C LEU A 33 -5.31 14.88 -2.79
N ALA A 34 -4.98 15.52 -1.67
CA ALA A 34 -5.80 16.59 -1.09
C ALA A 34 -5.93 17.78 -2.04
N ASN A 35 -4.82 18.20 -2.67
CA ASN A 35 -4.83 19.26 -3.67
C ASN A 35 -5.68 18.87 -4.90
N LEU A 36 -5.55 17.63 -5.38
CA LEU A 36 -6.34 17.15 -6.52
C LEU A 36 -7.84 17.12 -6.20
N ALA A 37 -8.22 16.63 -5.03
CA ALA A 37 -9.61 16.62 -4.56
C ALA A 37 -10.17 18.05 -4.50
N GLN A 38 -9.42 18.99 -3.93
CA GLN A 38 -9.80 20.40 -3.86
C GLN A 38 -10.02 21.03 -5.25
N ILE A 39 -9.10 20.80 -6.19
CA ILE A 39 -9.22 21.31 -7.58
C ILE A 39 -10.51 20.82 -8.24
N ASN A 40 -10.95 19.61 -7.92
CA ASN A 40 -12.15 19.01 -8.49
C ASN A 40 -13.41 19.24 -7.64
N GLY A 41 -13.32 19.96 -6.52
CA GLY A 41 -14.46 20.27 -5.65
C GLY A 41 -14.96 19.09 -4.81
N PHE A 42 -14.12 18.07 -4.58
CA PHE A 42 -14.45 16.93 -3.72
C PHE A 42 -13.98 17.16 -2.28
N SER A 43 -14.80 16.74 -1.31
CA SER A 43 -14.38 16.58 0.08
C SER A 43 -13.66 15.24 0.27
N ALA A 44 -12.86 15.13 1.32
CA ALA A 44 -12.19 13.88 1.72
C ALA A 44 -13.16 12.69 1.82
N GLU A 45 -14.38 12.92 2.33
CA GLU A 45 -15.44 11.90 2.44
C GLU A 45 -15.85 11.28 1.09
N ASN A 46 -15.62 11.98 -0.01
CA ASN A 46 -15.90 11.50 -1.38
C ASN A 46 -14.63 10.96 -2.07
N VAL A 47 -13.57 10.71 -1.31
CA VAL A 47 -12.29 10.20 -1.82
C VAL A 47 -12.05 8.82 -1.23
N MET A 48 -11.76 7.87 -2.11
CA MET A 48 -11.22 6.56 -1.74
C MET A 48 -9.73 6.51 -2.12
N ALA A 49 -8.89 6.11 -1.18
CA ALA A 49 -7.46 5.86 -1.41
C ALA A 49 -7.13 4.37 -1.22
N MET A 50 -6.19 3.88 -2.03
CA MET A 50 -5.69 2.50 -1.99
C MET A 50 -4.16 2.52 -1.89
N GLY A 51 -3.59 1.74 -0.96
CA GLY A 51 -2.15 1.71 -0.73
C GLY A 51 -1.66 0.41 -0.10
N ASP A 52 -0.34 0.24 -0.05
CA ASP A 52 0.31 -0.96 0.47
C ASP A 52 1.60 -0.67 1.26
N ASN A 53 2.12 0.56 1.20
CA ASN A 53 3.39 0.91 1.82
C ASN A 53 3.32 2.25 2.58
N PHE A 54 4.34 2.55 3.40
CA PHE A 54 4.35 3.71 4.29
C PHE A 54 4.31 5.06 3.56
N ASN A 55 4.73 5.14 2.29
CA ASN A 55 4.58 6.36 1.49
C ASN A 55 3.12 6.62 1.07
N ASP A 56 2.19 5.69 1.33
CA ASP A 56 0.75 5.82 1.13
C ASP A 56 0.02 6.31 2.38
N LEU A 57 0.65 6.27 3.55
CA LEU A 57 -0.01 6.53 4.84
C LEU A 57 -0.78 7.86 4.84
N GLU A 58 -0.14 8.96 4.44
CA GLU A 58 -0.80 10.27 4.45
C GLU A 58 -2.01 10.36 3.50
N MET A 59 -2.03 9.61 2.39
CA MET A 59 -3.22 9.60 1.52
C MET A 59 -4.33 8.69 2.06
N LEU A 60 -3.96 7.61 2.75
CA LEU A 60 -4.90 6.72 3.44
C LEU A 60 -5.53 7.43 4.65
N GLU A 61 -4.78 8.26 5.38
CA GLU A 61 -5.32 9.09 6.47
C GLU A 61 -6.22 10.23 5.96
N TYR A 62 -5.94 10.76 4.77
CA TYR A 62 -6.73 11.84 4.17
C TYR A 62 -8.09 11.36 3.65
N ALA A 63 -8.15 10.19 3.03
CA ALA A 63 -9.34 9.70 2.35
C ALA A 63 -10.46 9.33 3.33
N GLY A 64 -11.72 9.55 2.93
CA GLY A 64 -12.89 9.10 3.68
C GLY A 64 -13.11 7.59 3.58
N THR A 65 -12.52 6.92 2.59
CA THR A 65 -12.47 5.46 2.49
C THR A 65 -11.04 5.03 2.20
N SER A 66 -10.48 4.24 3.10
CA SER A 66 -9.07 3.86 3.06
C SER A 66 -8.98 2.36 2.89
N VAL A 67 -8.37 1.90 1.80
CA VAL A 67 -8.24 0.48 1.47
C VAL A 67 -6.76 0.09 1.41
N VAL A 68 -6.39 -0.96 2.13
CA VAL A 68 -5.05 -1.54 2.13
C VAL A 68 -5.03 -2.85 1.35
N MET A 69 -3.99 -3.05 0.55
CA MET A 69 -3.81 -4.27 -0.23
C MET A 69 -3.41 -5.45 0.66
N GLY A 70 -3.78 -6.68 0.29
CA GLY A 70 -3.48 -7.87 1.09
C GLY A 70 -1.97 -8.17 1.24
N ASN A 71 -1.13 -7.58 0.38
CA ASN A 71 0.33 -7.64 0.45
C ASN A 71 0.97 -6.39 1.11
N ALA A 72 0.17 -5.56 1.80
CA ALA A 72 0.65 -4.35 2.45
C ALA A 72 1.59 -4.64 3.63
N ALA A 73 2.33 -3.59 4.04
CA ALA A 73 3.10 -3.61 5.27
C ALA A 73 2.21 -4.04 6.46
N PRO A 74 2.67 -4.94 7.36
CA PRO A 74 1.88 -5.46 8.47
C PRO A 74 1.21 -4.37 9.32
N GLU A 75 1.92 -3.27 9.57
CA GLU A 75 1.43 -2.15 10.36
C GLU A 75 0.21 -1.46 9.71
N LEU A 76 0.14 -1.43 8.38
CA LEU A 76 -1.01 -0.88 7.66
C LEU A 76 -2.22 -1.84 7.71
N LEU A 77 -1.99 -3.15 7.67
CA LEU A 77 -3.04 -4.17 7.79
C LEU A 77 -3.70 -4.17 9.19
N GLU A 78 -2.96 -3.77 10.21
CA GLU A 78 -3.43 -3.68 11.61
C GLU A 78 -4.07 -2.32 11.96
N THR A 79 -4.10 -1.36 11.02
CA THR A 79 -4.65 -0.02 11.27
C THR A 79 -6.18 -0.07 11.35
N GLU A 80 -6.73 0.28 12.51
CA GLU A 80 -8.18 0.33 12.71
C GLU A 80 -8.86 1.32 11.75
N GLY A 81 -9.98 0.90 11.15
CA GLY A 81 -10.74 1.70 10.20
C GLY A 81 -10.28 1.60 8.75
N TYR A 82 -9.18 0.90 8.47
CA TYR A 82 -8.78 0.57 7.10
C TYR A 82 -9.45 -0.73 6.64
N GLU A 83 -9.95 -0.71 5.42
CA GLU A 83 -10.56 -1.85 4.76
C GLU A 83 -9.47 -2.66 4.04
N THR A 84 -9.48 -3.99 4.16
CA THR A 84 -8.51 -4.82 3.45
C THR A 84 -9.10 -5.40 2.16
N THR A 85 -8.32 -5.37 1.09
CA THR A 85 -8.61 -6.09 -0.17
C THR A 85 -7.58 -7.20 -0.41
N LEU A 86 -7.69 -7.93 -1.52
CA LEU A 86 -6.72 -8.98 -1.89
C LEU A 86 -5.34 -8.39 -2.20
N SER A 87 -4.34 -9.24 -2.38
CA SER A 87 -3.04 -8.78 -2.88
C SER A 87 -3.14 -8.20 -4.29
N ASN A 88 -2.13 -7.44 -4.70
CA ASN A 88 -2.01 -6.94 -6.07
C ASN A 88 -2.00 -8.09 -7.11
N ASP A 89 -1.38 -9.23 -6.79
CA ASP A 89 -1.31 -10.42 -7.65
C ASP A 89 -2.66 -11.13 -7.81
N GLU A 90 -3.62 -10.83 -6.92
CA GLU A 90 -4.96 -11.40 -6.88
C GLU A 90 -6.04 -10.40 -7.32
N ASN A 91 -5.64 -9.33 -8.03
CA ASN A 91 -6.53 -8.26 -8.51
C ASN A 91 -7.21 -7.45 -7.39
N GLY A 92 -6.54 -7.22 -6.26
CA GLY A 92 -7.11 -6.50 -5.11
C GLY A 92 -7.68 -5.12 -5.43
N VAL A 93 -7.09 -4.36 -6.37
CA VAL A 93 -7.62 -3.07 -6.82
C VAL A 93 -8.98 -3.23 -7.50
N ALA A 94 -9.14 -4.23 -8.38
CA ALA A 94 -10.39 -4.47 -9.09
C ALA A 94 -11.50 -4.86 -8.12
N LEU A 95 -11.21 -5.76 -7.17
CA LEU A 95 -12.16 -6.16 -6.13
C LEU A 95 -12.58 -4.97 -5.26
N ALA A 96 -11.64 -4.09 -4.90
CA ALA A 96 -11.95 -2.91 -4.10
C ALA A 96 -12.91 -1.96 -4.86
N ILE A 97 -12.65 -1.71 -6.14
CA ILE A 97 -13.54 -0.89 -6.97
C ILE A 97 -14.95 -1.51 -7.06
N GLU A 98 -15.03 -2.83 -7.29
CA GLU A 98 -16.31 -3.55 -7.35
C GLU A 98 -17.08 -3.48 -6.03
N ARG A 99 -16.40 -3.48 -4.87
CA ARG A 99 -17.05 -3.43 -3.56
C ARG A 99 -17.52 -2.04 -3.14
N PHE A 100 -16.76 -1.00 -3.46
CA PHE A 100 -16.96 0.34 -2.90
C PHE A 100 -17.56 1.35 -3.88
N ILE A 101 -17.49 1.10 -5.20
CA ILE A 101 -17.86 2.08 -6.23
C ILE A 101 -18.99 1.60 -7.15
N LEU A 102 -18.96 0.33 -7.57
CA LEU A 102 -19.91 -0.24 -8.55
C LEU A 102 -21.09 -0.96 -7.88
#